data_AF-A0A0A1UE86-F1
#
_entry.id   AF-A0A0A1UE86-F1
#
_cell.length_a   1.000
_cell.length_b   1.000
_cell.length_c   1.000
_cell.angle_alpha   90.00
_cell.angle_beta   90.00
_cell.angle_gamma   90.00
#
_symmetry.space_group_name_H-M   'P 1'
#
loop_
_entity.id
_entity.type
_entity.pdbx_description
1 polymer ?
#
loop_
_entity_poly.entity_id
_entity_poly.type
_entity_poly.pdbx_seq_one_letter_code
_entity_poly.pdbx_strand_id
1 'polypeptide(L)'
;MINVVLPNNPLEEFGEGAFSISPTIKSVVLGGTTKLPKDTFKNCAAIDAVNGLDRIISFGESCFKGTSITNFIFNDNVEMIGSRAFALTKISNMKLPESPVTELGNAIFEKCTSLFHIDFGGSTIIPQNTFS
;
A
#
# COMPACT_ATOMS: atom_id res chain seq x y z
N MET A 1 4.47 18.56 9.99
CA MET A 1 4.14 17.15 9.66
C MET A 1 3.31 16.58 10.79
N ILE A 2 2.33 15.72 10.50
CA ILE A 2 1.41 15.13 11.49
C ILE A 2 1.41 13.59 11.44
N ASN A 3 0.98 12.98 12.54
CA ASN A 3 0.66 11.55 12.62
C ASN A 3 -0.86 11.36 12.58
N VAL A 4 -1.34 10.42 11.79
CA VAL A 4 -2.75 10.02 11.72
C VAL A 4 -2.92 8.66 12.37
N VAL A 5 -3.80 8.56 13.36
CA VAL A 5 -4.14 7.31 14.02
C VAL A 5 -5.61 7.02 13.75
N LEU A 6 -5.89 5.96 12.99
CA LEU A 6 -7.26 5.52 12.74
C LEU A 6 -7.80 4.75 13.95
N PRO A 7 -9.13 4.75 14.17
CA PRO A 7 -9.77 3.97 15.23
C PRO A 7 -9.50 2.47 15.11
N ASN A 8 -9.44 1.77 16.25
CA ASN A 8 -9.23 0.31 16.29
C ASN A 8 -10.49 -0.51 16.00
N ASN A 9 -11.66 0.11 15.97
CA ASN A 9 -12.89 -0.52 15.51
C ASN A 9 -12.97 -0.49 13.98
N PRO A 10 -13.70 -1.44 13.36
CA PRO A 10 -14.03 -1.36 11.94
C PRO A 10 -14.65 -0.01 11.62
N LEU A 11 -14.17 0.61 10.54
CA LEU A 11 -14.80 1.79 9.97
C LEU A 11 -16.02 1.35 9.18
N GLU A 12 -17.19 1.91 9.51
CA GLU A 12 -18.41 1.72 8.70
C GLU A 12 -18.22 2.28 7.29
N GLU A 13 -17.51 3.39 7.19
CA GLU A 13 -17.15 4.04 5.94
C GLU A 13 -15.67 4.47 5.95
N PHE A 14 -14.95 4.11 4.89
CA PHE A 14 -13.64 4.68 4.58
C PHE A 14 -13.66 5.10 3.11
N GLY A 15 -13.74 6.40 2.87
CA GLY A 15 -13.91 6.95 1.52
C GLY A 15 -12.68 6.82 0.63
N GLU A 16 -12.91 6.76 -0.68
CA GLU A 16 -11.85 6.87 -1.68
C GLU A 16 -11.09 8.19 -1.54
N GLY A 17 -9.76 8.13 -1.60
CA GLY A 17 -8.92 9.32 -1.54
C GLY A 17 -8.98 10.10 -0.22
N ALA A 18 -9.46 9.52 0.87
CA ALA A 18 -9.70 10.22 2.15
C ALA A 18 -8.52 11.06 2.67
N PHE A 19 -7.27 10.68 2.36
CA PHE A 19 -6.06 11.41 2.73
C PHE A 19 -5.24 11.89 1.53
N SER A 20 -5.74 11.75 0.30
CA SER A 20 -5.02 12.02 -0.94
C SER A 20 -4.44 13.44 -1.01
N ILE A 21 -3.25 13.57 -1.59
CA ILE A 21 -2.52 14.83 -1.83
C ILE A 21 -2.14 15.56 -0.53
N SER A 22 -2.24 14.91 0.64
CA SER A 22 -1.87 15.56 1.90
C SER A 22 -0.36 15.84 1.95
N PRO A 23 0.07 17.10 2.07
CA PRO A 23 1.49 17.44 2.14
C PRO A 23 2.05 17.30 3.57
N THR A 24 1.20 17.04 4.57
CA THR A 24 1.58 17.12 5.99
C THR A 24 1.61 15.78 6.71
N ILE A 25 0.90 14.75 6.24
CA ILE A 25 0.90 13.44 6.90
C ILE A 25 2.26 12.79 6.72
N LYS A 26 2.93 12.49 7.83
CA LYS A 26 4.23 11.82 7.85
C LYS A 26 4.12 10.34 8.19
N SER A 27 3.19 10.00 9.07
CA SER A 27 2.99 8.62 9.50
C SER A 27 1.51 8.33 9.71
N VAL A 28 1.16 7.07 9.50
CA VAL A 28 -0.20 6.57 9.67
C VAL A 28 -0.19 5.27 10.46
N VAL A 29 -1.12 5.15 11.40
CA VAL A 29 -1.48 3.89 12.06
C VAL A 29 -2.86 3.49 11.56
N LEU A 30 -2.92 2.47 10.70
CA LEU A 30 -4.14 1.89 10.17
C LEU A 30 -4.74 1.00 11.27
N GLY A 31 -5.85 1.42 11.85
CA GLY A 31 -6.51 0.70 12.94
C GLY A 31 -7.38 -0.43 12.41
N GLY A 32 -8.62 -0.54 12.92
CA GLY A 32 -9.55 -1.64 12.68
C GLY A 32 -10.07 -1.80 11.25
N THR A 33 -9.52 -1.07 10.27
CA THR A 33 -9.88 -1.22 8.87
C THR A 33 -9.30 -2.52 8.30
N THR A 34 -10.03 -3.13 7.38
CA THR A 34 -9.58 -4.33 6.63
C THR A 34 -9.31 -4.02 5.16
N LYS A 35 -9.70 -2.83 4.69
CA LYS A 35 -9.53 -2.42 3.30
C LYS A 35 -8.98 -1.00 3.23
N LEU A 36 -8.04 -0.78 2.32
CA LEU A 36 -7.64 0.56 1.91
C LEU A 36 -8.32 0.88 0.58
N PRO A 37 -9.22 1.87 0.55
CA PRO A 37 -9.87 2.30 -0.68
C PRO A 37 -8.90 2.76 -1.77
N LYS A 38 -9.45 3.00 -2.97
CA LYS A 38 -8.73 3.66 -4.06
C LYS A 38 -8.17 5.00 -3.60
N ASP A 39 -6.96 5.31 -4.06
CA ASP A 39 -6.30 6.61 -3.89
C ASP A 39 -6.08 7.08 -2.43
N THR A 40 -6.31 6.26 -1.40
CA THR A 40 -6.36 6.68 0.03
C THR A 40 -5.23 7.63 0.44
N PHE A 41 -3.98 7.28 0.17
CA PHE A 41 -2.78 8.09 0.47
C PHE A 41 -2.03 8.52 -0.79
N LYS A 42 -2.71 8.58 -1.94
CA LYS A 42 -2.10 8.97 -3.20
C LYS A 42 -1.46 10.34 -3.09
N ASN A 43 -0.24 10.47 -3.59
CA ASN A 43 0.60 11.67 -3.58
C ASN A 43 0.81 12.29 -2.18
N CYS A 44 0.71 11.50 -1.10
CA CYS A 44 1.12 11.93 0.24
C CYS A 44 2.64 11.79 0.38
N ALA A 45 3.37 12.70 -0.27
CA ALA A 45 4.82 12.58 -0.45
C ALA A 45 5.63 12.58 0.86
N ALA A 46 5.05 13.03 1.97
CA ALA A 46 5.68 13.04 3.29
C ALA A 46 5.53 11.72 4.07
N ILE A 47 4.66 10.79 3.65
CA ILE A 47 4.46 9.52 4.36
C ILE A 47 5.69 8.63 4.18
N ASP A 48 6.42 8.38 5.26
CA ASP A 48 7.60 7.50 5.29
C ASP A 48 7.38 6.22 6.12
N ALA A 49 6.33 6.20 6.96
CA ALA A 49 5.98 5.07 7.82
C ALA A 49 4.47 4.80 7.86
N VAL A 50 4.09 3.52 7.71
CA VAL A 50 2.71 3.02 7.85
C VAL A 50 2.72 1.80 8.75
N ASN A 51 1.89 1.81 9.80
CA ASN A 51 1.75 0.71 10.77
C ASN A 51 0.30 0.24 10.84
N GLY A 52 0.06 -0.89 11.53
CA GLY A 52 -1.30 -1.45 11.71
C GLY A 52 -1.84 -2.16 10.46
N LEU A 53 -0.95 -2.85 9.75
CA LEU A 53 -1.29 -3.55 8.51
C LEU A 53 -1.83 -4.97 8.74
N ASP A 54 -1.92 -5.44 9.99
CA ASP A 54 -2.18 -6.83 10.37
C ASP A 54 -3.57 -7.35 9.95
N ARG A 55 -4.54 -6.44 9.74
CA ARG A 55 -5.93 -6.78 9.38
C ARG A 55 -6.28 -6.46 7.93
N ILE A 56 -5.37 -5.82 7.19
CA ILE A 56 -5.66 -5.34 5.84
C ILE A 56 -5.63 -6.52 4.87
N ILE A 57 -6.78 -6.81 4.26
CA ILE A 57 -6.92 -7.88 3.24
C ILE A 57 -6.88 -7.34 1.82
N SER A 58 -7.11 -6.02 1.63
CA SER A 58 -7.23 -5.40 0.31
C SER A 58 -6.61 -4.01 0.26
N PHE A 59 -5.76 -3.80 -0.74
CA PHE A 59 -5.12 -2.54 -1.09
C PHE A 59 -5.70 -2.03 -2.40
N GLY A 60 -6.44 -0.93 -2.37
CA GLY A 60 -7.07 -0.33 -3.55
C GLY A 60 -6.08 0.23 -4.56
N GLU A 61 -6.60 0.54 -5.76
CA GLU A 61 -5.83 1.17 -6.83
C GLU A 61 -5.12 2.43 -6.32
N SER A 62 -3.81 2.55 -6.60
CA SER A 62 -2.98 3.71 -6.25
C SER A 62 -3.01 4.15 -4.77
N CYS A 63 -3.40 3.27 -3.83
CA CYS A 63 -3.61 3.66 -2.42
C CYS A 63 -2.36 4.26 -1.74
N PHE A 64 -1.14 3.87 -2.11
CA PHE A 64 0.12 4.45 -1.62
C PHE A 64 0.96 5.10 -2.73
N LYS A 65 0.37 5.35 -3.90
CA LYS A 65 1.09 5.90 -5.05
C LYS A 65 1.74 7.24 -4.69
N GLY A 66 3.03 7.42 -4.95
CA GLY A 66 3.74 8.68 -4.73
C GLY A 66 3.97 9.04 -3.26
N THR A 67 3.96 8.06 -2.36
CA THR A 67 4.41 8.23 -0.97
C THR A 67 5.94 8.05 -0.85
N SER A 68 6.53 8.44 0.27
CA SER A 68 7.97 8.23 0.56
C SER A 68 8.22 6.97 1.40
N ILE A 69 7.30 6.00 1.41
CA ILE A 69 7.44 4.75 2.16
C ILE A 69 8.71 4.02 1.69
N THR A 70 9.53 3.60 2.64
CA THR A 70 10.80 2.88 2.40
C THR A 70 10.73 1.41 2.83
N ASN A 71 9.95 1.12 3.87
CA ASN A 71 9.74 -0.21 4.41
C ASN A 71 8.24 -0.50 4.46
N PHE A 72 7.86 -1.68 3.97
CA PHE A 72 6.48 -2.14 3.99
C PHE A 72 6.45 -3.65 4.18
N ILE A 73 5.58 -4.14 5.06
CA ILE A 73 5.44 -5.57 5.36
C ILE A 73 3.96 -5.90 5.23
N PHE A 74 3.64 -6.84 4.34
CA PHE A 74 2.29 -7.40 4.26
C PHE A 74 2.04 -8.39 5.39
N ASN A 75 0.76 -8.57 5.72
CA ASN A 75 0.31 -9.79 6.40
C ASN A 75 0.03 -10.90 5.37
N ASP A 76 -0.08 -12.15 5.83
CA ASP A 76 -0.28 -13.31 4.96
C ASP A 76 -1.73 -13.52 4.48
N ASN A 77 -2.68 -12.67 4.89
CA ASN A 77 -4.10 -12.75 4.52
C ASN A 77 -4.49 -11.73 3.44
N VAL A 78 -3.52 -11.14 2.75
CA VAL A 78 -3.80 -10.17 1.68
C VAL A 78 -4.30 -10.89 0.42
N GLU A 79 -5.51 -10.56 0.00
CA GLU A 79 -6.18 -11.17 -1.14
C GLU A 79 -6.09 -10.31 -2.40
N MET A 80 -5.93 -8.98 -2.24
CA MET A 80 -5.97 -8.03 -3.35
C MET A 80 -4.93 -6.92 -3.20
N ILE A 81 -4.15 -6.70 -4.26
CA ILE A 81 -3.28 -5.53 -4.45
C ILE A 81 -3.63 -4.86 -5.78
N GLY A 82 -4.26 -3.70 -5.70
CA GLY A 82 -4.76 -2.94 -6.84
C GLY A 82 -3.66 -2.37 -7.74
N SER A 83 -4.06 -1.95 -8.94
CA SER A 83 -3.12 -1.38 -9.91
C SER A 83 -2.41 -0.16 -9.34
N ARG A 84 -1.11 -0.05 -9.57
CA ARG A 84 -0.25 1.06 -9.09
C ARG A 84 -0.28 1.31 -7.59
N ALA A 85 -0.70 0.35 -6.76
CA ALA A 85 -0.83 0.52 -5.31
C ALA A 85 0.42 1.13 -4.66
N PHE A 86 1.62 0.74 -5.12
CA PHE A 86 2.91 1.20 -4.61
C PHE A 86 3.73 1.97 -5.65
N ALA A 87 3.12 2.44 -6.74
CA ALA A 87 3.86 3.16 -7.78
C ALA A 87 4.50 4.45 -7.23
N LEU A 88 5.69 4.81 -7.70
CA LEU A 88 6.44 6.00 -7.27
C LEU A 88 6.77 6.04 -5.77
N THR A 89 6.78 4.89 -5.09
CA THR A 89 7.26 4.80 -3.70
C THR A 89 8.78 4.70 -3.64
N LYS A 90 9.35 4.83 -2.43
CA LYS A 90 10.79 4.70 -2.16
C LYS A 90 11.15 3.34 -1.58
N ILE A 91 10.28 2.34 -1.74
CA ILE A 91 10.51 0.98 -1.25
C ILE A 91 11.74 0.44 -1.97
N SER A 92 12.71 -0.05 -1.21
CA SER A 92 13.96 -0.60 -1.76
C SER A 92 13.98 -2.13 -1.81
N ASN A 93 13.27 -2.74 -0.87
CA ASN A 93 13.15 -4.19 -0.73
C ASN A 93 11.68 -4.53 -0.45
N MET A 94 11.13 -5.46 -1.22
CA MET A 94 9.73 -5.82 -1.11
C MET A 94 9.56 -7.34 -1.02
N LYS A 95 8.62 -7.79 -0.19
CA LYS A 95 8.17 -9.17 -0.16
C LYS A 95 6.64 -9.19 -0.23
N LEU A 96 6.09 -9.88 -1.22
CA LEU A 96 4.65 -10.16 -1.29
C LEU A 96 4.27 -11.25 -0.25
N PRO A 97 2.97 -11.38 0.10
CA PRO A 97 2.50 -12.39 1.05
C PRO A 97 2.91 -13.82 0.66
N GLU A 98 3.07 -14.70 1.66
CA GLU A 98 3.32 -16.13 1.44
C GLU A 98 2.08 -16.85 0.91
N SER A 99 0.89 -16.39 1.27
CA SER A 99 -0.35 -16.88 0.66
C SER A 99 -0.53 -16.28 -0.74
N PRO A 100 -1.10 -17.04 -1.70
CA PRO A 100 -1.40 -16.50 -3.02
C PRO A 100 -2.35 -15.30 -2.94
N VAL A 101 -1.95 -14.18 -3.56
CA VAL A 101 -2.82 -13.00 -3.73
C VAL A 101 -3.73 -13.26 -4.93
N THR A 102 -5.04 -13.34 -4.70
CA THR A 102 -6.06 -13.64 -5.71
C THR A 102 -6.09 -12.60 -6.83
N GLU A 103 -5.92 -11.32 -6.48
CA GLU A 103 -6.00 -10.21 -7.43
C GLU A 103 -4.75 -9.32 -7.35
N LEU A 104 -3.98 -9.31 -8.42
CA LEU A 104 -2.82 -8.43 -8.59
C LEU A 104 -3.03 -7.50 -9.80
N GLY A 105 -3.08 -6.20 -9.52
CA GLY A 105 -3.25 -5.16 -10.54
C GLY A 105 -1.98 -4.93 -11.36
N ASN A 106 -2.12 -4.17 -12.44
CA ASN A 106 -0.98 -3.80 -13.27
C ASN A 106 -0.11 -2.73 -12.61
N ALA A 107 1.16 -2.65 -12.98
CA ALA A 107 2.02 -1.52 -12.64
C ALA A 107 2.18 -1.25 -11.13
N ILE A 108 2.10 -2.30 -10.29
CA ILE A 108 2.08 -2.19 -8.81
C ILE A 108 3.26 -1.36 -8.28
N PHE A 109 4.47 -1.58 -8.81
CA PHE A 109 5.70 -0.90 -8.43
C PHE A 109 6.24 0.00 -9.56
N GLU A 110 5.35 0.53 -10.42
CA GLU A 110 5.72 1.46 -11.49
C GLU A 110 6.57 2.61 -10.92
N LYS A 111 7.75 2.83 -11.51
CA LYS A 111 8.71 3.89 -11.16
C LYS A 111 9.16 3.87 -9.70
N CYS A 112 9.20 2.71 -9.05
CA CYS A 112 9.89 2.53 -7.76
C CYS A 112 11.41 2.48 -7.97
N THR A 113 12.03 3.63 -8.19
CA THR A 113 13.44 3.73 -8.59
C THR A 113 14.44 3.27 -7.53
N SER A 114 14.00 3.12 -6.27
CA SER A 114 14.83 2.60 -5.18
C SER A 114 14.75 1.07 -5.04
N LEU A 115 13.78 0.42 -5.70
CA LEU A 115 13.53 -1.01 -5.57
C LEU A 115 14.65 -1.81 -6.26
N PHE A 116 15.43 -2.54 -5.47
CA PHE A 116 16.52 -3.40 -5.98
C PHE A 116 16.24 -4.89 -5.77
N HIS A 117 15.30 -5.25 -4.89
CA HIS A 117 14.92 -6.63 -4.62
C HIS A 117 13.41 -6.76 -4.42
N ILE A 118 12.85 -7.83 -4.98
CA ILE A 118 11.47 -8.24 -4.74
C ILE A 118 11.39 -9.76 -4.62
N ASP A 119 10.77 -10.21 -3.54
CA ASP A 119 10.30 -11.57 -3.32
C ASP A 119 8.80 -11.61 -3.63
N PHE A 120 8.40 -12.48 -4.56
CA PHE A 120 7.00 -12.63 -4.96
C PHE A 120 6.19 -13.56 -4.04
N GLY A 121 6.82 -14.15 -3.02
CA GLY A 121 6.15 -15.01 -2.04
C GLY A 121 5.38 -16.14 -2.72
N GLY A 122 4.13 -16.33 -2.28
CA GLY A 122 3.22 -17.34 -2.86
C GLY A 122 2.51 -16.91 -4.14
N SER A 123 2.89 -15.79 -4.76
CA SER A 123 2.21 -15.31 -5.96
C SER A 123 2.37 -16.29 -7.12
N THR A 124 1.25 -16.58 -7.78
CA THR A 124 1.20 -17.43 -8.98
C THR A 124 1.15 -16.61 -10.27
N ILE A 125 1.03 -15.28 -10.18
CA ILE A 125 0.87 -14.37 -11.31
C ILE A 125 1.81 -13.16 -11.14
N ILE A 126 2.41 -12.72 -12.24
CA ILE A 126 3.15 -11.45 -12.34
C ILE A 126 2.38 -10.55 -13.32
N PRO A 127 1.78 -9.44 -12.87
CA PRO A 127 0.98 -8.55 -13.74
C PRO A 127 1.78 -7.82 -14.81
N GLN A 128 1.08 -7.14 -15.72
CA GLN A 128 1.75 -6.31 -16.72
C GLN A 128 2.41 -5.09 -16.09
N ASN A 129 3.56 -4.69 -16.63
CA ASN A 129 4.27 -3.47 -16.27
C ASN A 129 4.60 -3.34 -14.77
N THR A 130 4.75 -4.46 -14.04
CA THR A 130 4.94 -4.48 -12.57
C THR A 130 5.96 -3.46 -12.07
N PHE A 131 7.02 -3.17 -12.84
CA PHE A 131 8.13 -2.27 -12.48
C PHE A 131 8.37 -1.08 -13.43
N SER A 132 7.49 -0.85 -14.43
CA SER A 132 7.75 0.12 -15.53
C SER A 132 7.95 1.56 -15.11
#